data_AF-A0A378YAN7-F1
#
_entry.id   AF-A0A378YAN7-F1
#
_cell.length_a   1.000
_cell.length_b   1.000
_cell.length_c   1.000
_cell.angle_alpha   90.00
_cell.angle_beta   90.00
_cell.angle_gamma   90.00
#
_symmetry.space_group_name_H-M   'P 1'
#
loop_
_entity.id
_entity.type
_entity.pdbx_description
1 polymer ?
#
loop_
_entity_poly.entity_id
_entity_poly.type
_entity_poly.pdbx_seq_one_letter_code
_entity_poly.pdbx_strand_id
1 'polypeptide(L)' 'MTYPLPLSPLPLSDEHRESFWRRSGWSPGLPDREREAIEHRWDDESIEIAEVFGW' A
#
# COMPACT_ATOMS: atom_id res chain seq x y z
N MET A 1 0.03 21.93 25.30
CA MET A 1 0.38 21.83 23.87
C MET A 1 -0.46 20.71 23.28
N THR A 2 -1.58 21.05 22.64
CA THR A 2 -2.36 20.08 21.85
C THR A 2 -1.64 19.95 20.52
N TYR A 3 -1.04 18.81 20.25
CA TYR A 3 -0.59 18.49 18.90
C TYR A 3 -1.85 18.26 18.07
N PRO A 4 -2.10 19.04 17.00
CA PRO A 4 -3.15 18.67 16.07
C PRO A 4 -2.75 17.30 15.51
N LEU A 5 -3.63 16.30 15.71
CA LEU A 5 -3.45 14.99 15.08
C LEU A 5 -3.33 15.22 13.55
N PRO A 6 -2.42 14.53 12.86
CA PRO A 6 -2.34 14.64 11.41
C PRO A 6 -3.72 14.28 10.83
N LEU A 7 -4.27 15.18 10.01
CA LEU A 7 -5.57 15.03 9.33
C LEU A 7 -5.52 14.01 8.17
N SER A 8 -4.49 13.16 8.14
CA SER A 8 -4.26 12.14 7.13
C SER A 8 -3.87 10.85 7.84
N PRO A 9 -4.36 9.68 7.37
CA PRO A 9 -3.82 8.40 7.81
C PRO A 9 -2.30 8.45 7.64
N LEU A 10 -1.57 7.95 8.64
CA LEU A 10 -0.12 7.83 8.53
C LEU A 10 0.18 6.97 7.29
N PRO A 11 1.14 7.36 6.44
CA PRO A 11 1.49 6.54 5.29
C PRO A 11 1.85 5.13 5.76
N LEU A 12 1.41 4.13 5.01
CA LEU A 12 1.70 2.73 5.33
C LEU A 12 3.22 2.52 5.27
N SER A 13 3.73 1.66 6.15
CA SER A 13 5.15 1.32 6.10
C SER A 13 5.47 0.59 4.80
N ASP A 14 6.70 0.78 4.31
CA ASP A 14 7.18 0.10 3.10
C ASP A 14 7.02 -1.42 3.18
N GLU A 15 7.25 -1.99 4.37
CA GLU A 15 7.07 -3.42 4.64
C GLU A 15 5.61 -3.88 4.50
N HIS A 16 4.65 -3.06 4.96
CA HIS A 16 3.22 -3.35 4.86
C HIS A 16 2.76 -3.30 3.41
N ARG A 17 3.19 -2.26 2.67
CA ARG A 17 2.89 -2.10 1.24
C ARG A 17 3.46 -3.25 0.43
N GLU A 18 4.73 -3.58 0.63
CA GLU A 18 5.38 -4.70 -0.06
C GLU A 18 4.68 -6.03 0.23
N SER A 19 4.28 -6.27 1.48
CA SER A 19 3.55 -7.48 1.87
C SER A 19 2.21 -7.59 1.13
N PHE A 20 1.48 -6.48 1.00
CA PHE A 20 0.23 -6.43 0.27
C PHE A 20 0.41 -6.61 -1.24
N TRP A 21 1.41 -5.95 -1.81
CA TRP A 21 1.76 -6.10 -3.22
C TRP A 21 2.15 -7.55 -3.54
N ARG A 22 2.94 -8.22 -2.68
CA ARG A 22 3.28 -9.65 -2.86
C ARG A 22 2.05 -10.56 -2.86
N ARG A 23 1.07 -10.31 -1.99
CA ARG A 23 -0.23 -11.03 -2.00
C ARG A 23 -1.00 -10.79 -3.30
N SER A 24 -0.83 -9.61 -3.90
CA SER A 24 -1.44 -9.21 -5.17
C SER A 24 -0.67 -9.68 -6.41
N GLY A 25 0.42 -10.42 -6.24
CA GLY A 25 1.24 -10.97 -7.34
C GLY A 25 2.51 -10.17 -7.66
N TRP A 26 2.84 -9.14 -6.89
CA TRP A 26 4.11 -8.41 -7.05
C TRP A 26 5.31 -9.27 -6.68
N SER A 27 6.38 -9.13 -7.45
CA SER A 27 7.66 -9.77 -7.19
C SER A 27 8.79 -8.87 -7.71
N PRO A 28 9.96 -8.85 -7.05
CA PRO A 28 11.11 -8.10 -7.54
C PRO A 28 11.63 -8.61 -8.90
N GLY A 29 11.23 -9.81 -9.33
CA GLY A 29 11.57 -10.35 -10.64
C GLY A 29 10.63 -9.92 -11.78
N LEU A 30 9.56 -9.17 -11.50
CA LEU A 30 8.68 -8.65 -12.53
C LEU A 30 9.33 -7.49 -13.30
N PRO A 31 8.99 -7.34 -14.60
CA PRO A 31 9.31 -6.13 -15.35
C PRO A 31 8.85 -4.87 -14.61
N ASP A 32 9.64 -3.79 -14.70
CA ASP A 32 9.38 -2.54 -14.00
C ASP A 32 7.95 -2.03 -14.22
N ARG A 33 7.49 -2.05 -15.47
CA ARG A 33 6.12 -1.64 -15.83
C ARG A 33 5.03 -2.43 -15.10
N GLU A 34 5.24 -3.72 -14.88
CA GLU A 34 4.27 -4.57 -14.17
C GLU A 34 4.32 -4.30 -12.66
N ARG A 35 5.50 -4.08 -12.10
CA ARG A 35 5.66 -3.66 -10.69
C ARG A 35 4.97 -2.32 -10.45
N GLU A 36 5.28 -1.32 -11.27
CA GLU A 36 4.68 0.02 -11.20
C GLU A 36 3.16 -0.03 -11.33
N ALA A 37 2.63 -0.89 -12.21
CA ALA A 37 1.18 -1.05 -12.36
C ALA A 37 0.52 -1.59 -11.08
N ILE A 38 1.18 -2.51 -10.36
CA ILE A 38 0.68 -3.05 -9.09
C ILE A 38 0.83 -2.01 -7.96
N GLU A 39 1.98 -1.35 -7.88
CA GLU A 39 2.27 -0.31 -6.89
C GLU A 39 1.30 0.88 -7.04
N HIS A 40 1.01 1.31 -8.28
CA HIS A 40 0.06 2.38 -8.55
C HIS A 40 -1.40 1.94 -8.33
N ARG A 41 -1.71 0.65 -8.55
CA ARG A 41 -3.05 0.12 -8.28
C ARG A 41 -3.34 0.03 -6.79
N TRP A 42 -2.31 -0.27 -5.99
CA TRP A 42 -2.39 -0.47 -4.55
C TRP A 42 -1.59 0.61 -3.84
N ASP A 43 -2.11 1.84 -3.90
CA ASP A 43 -1.66 2.91 -3.01
C ASP A 43 -2.16 2.69 -1.57
N ASP A 44 -1.66 3.51 -0.65
CA ASP A 44 -1.96 3.38 0.77
C ASP A 44 -3.46 3.39 1.06
N GLU A 45 -4.22 4.27 0.40
CA GLU A 45 -5.69 4.35 0.55
C GLU A 45 -6.36 3.06 0.06
N SER A 46 -5.98 2.57 -1.12
CA SER A 46 -6.54 1.33 -1.69
C SER A 46 -6.22 0.10 -0.84
N ILE A 47 -5.02 0.04 -0.26
CA ILE A 47 -4.61 -1.02 0.66
C ILE A 47 -5.46 -0.96 1.94
N GLU A 48 -5.58 0.21 2.58
CA GLU A 48 -6.41 0.37 3.79
C GLU A 48 -7.88 -0.02 3.53
N ILE A 49 -8.44 0.41 2.40
CA ILE A 49 -9.81 0.06 2.00
C ILE A 49 -9.95 -1.45 1.81
N ALA A 50 -8.99 -2.10 1.13
CA ALA A 50 -9.05 -3.54 0.92
C ALA A 50 -8.97 -4.33 2.25
N GLU A 51 -8.14 -3.89 3.20
CA GLU A 51 -8.09 -4.49 4.53
C GLU A 51 -9.41 -4.32 5.30
N VAL A 52 -10.09 -3.17 5.18
CA VAL A 52 -11.43 -2.97 5.74
C VAL A 52 -12.45 -3.98 5.18
N PHE A 53 -12.32 -4.35 3.90
CA PHE A 53 -13.18 -5.35 3.27
C PHE A 53 -12.72 -6.81 3.48
N GLY A 54 -11.67 -7.03 4.28
CA GLY A 54 -11.20 -8.37 4.68
C GLY A 54 -10.37 -9.09 3.62
N TRP A 55 -9.65 -8.33 2.79
CA TRP A 55 -8.85 -8.86 1.69
C TRP A 55 -7.56 -9.57 2.12
#